data_AF-A0A5Q3LBD6-F1
#
_entry.id   AF-A0A5Q3LBD6-F1
#
_cell.length_a   1.000
_cell.length_b   1.000
_cell.length_c   1.000
_cell.angle_alpha   90.00
_cell.angle_beta   90.00
_cell.angle_gamma   90.00
#
_symmetry.space_group_name_H-M   'P 1'
#
loop_
_entity.id
_entity.type
_entity.pdbx_description
1 polymer ?
#
loop_
_entity_poly.entity_id
_entity_poly.type
_entity_poly.pdbx_seq_one_letter_code
_entity_poly.pdbx_strand_id
1 'polypeptide(L)'
;MQESSTSPPAALDPAIFAELQTTMEKDGPQAVFSTLKERLSSQKKYHELFDVYLMETRHQLNLPLIMTQSLDEMDEAIVGKVEEAYLEACRVVGDLLLQENKLREAWMYLRPAAAKQKVADYLQQNEPDEEDLEDWIQIAVREGVDPERGFALALEHLGTCNCVTMFDSETYHLPAEQREAIAAMLARHLHEELKSTLFAEIAREEGSEPPEQPWKVLLEERDWLFMDDAYHIDISHLGMVVKFGRLVKAKEPLLILQDLAEYGRRLSSQYQYGSEAPFDDLYADHARFFEAQLGENVEENLAFFAKQAAEREPHQEGWLVVEAYIALLCRLGRYEKAFEEHRDRIPSGVRLSGLAPTLMELAQLSGRYDQLREVCKDRRDLVGFTAGLLQEKLTKNEAG
;
A
#
# COMPACT_ATOMS: atom_id res chain seq x y z
N MET A 1 28.85 24.01 5.48
CA MET A 1 29.93 23.06 5.15
C MET A 1 30.50 22.55 6.46
N GLN A 2 29.82 21.58 7.06
CA GLN A 2 30.37 20.78 8.15
C GLN A 2 30.77 19.45 7.52
N GLU A 3 32.05 19.13 7.64
CA GLU A 3 32.65 17.92 7.15
C GLU A 3 32.01 16.73 7.87
N SER A 4 31.29 15.90 7.12
CA SER A 4 30.88 14.58 7.58
C SER A 4 32.15 13.79 7.89
N SER A 5 32.39 13.55 9.17
CA SER A 5 33.46 12.68 9.67
C SER A 5 33.15 11.22 9.30
N THR A 6 33.30 10.87 8.03
CA THR A 6 33.46 9.49 7.61
C THR A 6 34.88 9.07 7.97
N SER A 7 35.02 8.33 9.07
CA SER A 7 36.28 7.65 9.37
C SER A 7 36.65 6.75 8.19
N PRO A 8 37.91 6.74 7.72
CA PRO A 8 38.32 5.85 6.65
C PRO A 8 38.05 4.39 7.07
N PRO A 9 37.59 3.51 6.15
CA PRO A 9 37.35 2.12 6.48
C PRO A 9 38.62 1.51 7.07
N ALA A 10 38.49 0.83 8.22
CA ALA A 10 39.62 0.17 8.87
C ALA A 10 40.33 -0.73 7.85
N ALA A 11 41.58 -0.40 7.55
CA ALA A 11 42.39 -1.16 6.62
C ALA A 11 42.53 -2.60 7.13
N LEU A 12 42.36 -3.58 6.24
CA LEU A 12 42.57 -4.99 6.56
C LEU A 12 44.00 -5.16 7.09
N ASP A 13 44.13 -5.80 8.26
CA ASP A 13 45.40 -6.13 8.88
C ASP A 13 46.26 -6.95 7.90
N PRO A 14 47.44 -6.46 7.47
CA PRO A 14 48.31 -7.18 6.54
C PRO A 14 48.70 -8.58 7.00
N ALA A 15 48.62 -8.86 8.31
CA ALA A 15 48.87 -10.20 8.86
C ALA A 15 47.90 -11.26 8.32
N ILE A 16 46.69 -10.86 7.88
CA ILE A 16 45.68 -11.81 7.42
C ILE A 16 46.09 -12.56 6.16
N PHE A 17 46.85 -11.93 5.27
CA PHE A 17 47.29 -12.58 4.04
C PHE A 17 48.24 -13.76 4.35
N ALA A 18 49.13 -13.59 5.34
CA ALA A 18 50.03 -14.65 5.78
C ALA A 18 49.29 -15.76 6.55
N GLU A 19 48.27 -15.40 7.33
CA GLU A 19 47.38 -16.35 8.00
C GLU A 19 46.64 -17.22 6.98
N LEU A 20 45.98 -16.62 5.98
CA LEU A 20 45.24 -17.36 4.95
C LEU A 20 46.17 -18.28 4.13
N GLN A 21 47.40 -17.86 3.83
CA GLN A 21 48.41 -18.71 3.20
C GLN A 21 48.75 -19.91 4.09
N THR A 22 48.99 -19.67 5.38
CA THR A 22 49.32 -20.73 6.35
C THR A 22 48.17 -21.72 6.52
N THR A 23 46.93 -21.24 6.59
CA THR A 23 45.71 -22.07 6.68
C THR A 23 45.52 -22.91 5.40
N MET A 24 45.76 -22.34 4.22
CA MET A 24 45.71 -23.08 2.96
C MET A 24 46.72 -24.24 2.95
N GLU A 25 47.95 -24.00 3.39
CA GLU A 25 49.00 -25.03 3.41
C GLU A 25 48.74 -26.16 4.41
N LYS A 26 48.11 -25.87 5.55
CA LYS A 26 47.89 -26.84 6.63
C LYS A 26 46.55 -27.57 6.56
N ASP A 27 45.48 -26.82 6.32
CA ASP A 27 44.11 -27.26 6.58
C ASP A 27 43.22 -27.21 5.32
N GLY A 28 43.75 -26.68 4.21
CA GLY A 28 43.11 -26.69 2.90
C GLY A 28 42.04 -25.61 2.69
N PRO A 29 41.35 -25.63 1.52
CA PRO A 29 40.52 -24.52 1.05
C PRO A 29 39.27 -24.27 1.91
N GLN A 30 38.66 -25.32 2.47
CA GLN A 30 37.48 -25.15 3.32
C GLN A 30 37.81 -24.40 4.62
N ALA A 31 39.00 -24.63 5.19
CA ALA A 31 39.47 -23.90 6.36
C ALA A 31 39.71 -22.41 6.03
N VAL A 32 40.26 -22.11 4.84
CA VAL A 32 40.46 -20.75 4.35
C VAL A 32 39.13 -19.99 4.25
N PHE A 33 38.08 -20.61 3.69
CA PHE A 33 36.76 -19.99 3.61
C PHE A 33 36.18 -19.69 4.99
N SER A 34 36.27 -20.63 5.93
CA SER A 34 35.81 -20.43 7.31
C SER A 34 36.54 -19.26 7.99
N THR A 35 37.86 -19.21 7.92
CA THR A 35 38.67 -18.11 8.49
C THR A 35 38.31 -16.77 7.86
N LEU A 36 38.16 -16.72 6.53
CA LEU A 36 37.84 -15.49 5.82
C LEU A 36 36.45 -14.97 6.18
N LYS A 37 35.44 -15.86 6.26
CA LYS A 37 34.08 -15.49 6.67
C LYS A 37 34.06 -14.93 8.10
N GLU A 38 34.72 -15.60 9.04
CA GLU A 38 34.79 -15.16 10.44
C GLU A 38 35.40 -13.76 10.53
N ARG A 39 36.49 -13.50 9.80
CA ARG A 39 37.12 -12.18 9.82
C ARG A 39 36.23 -11.12 9.19
N LEU A 40 35.70 -11.35 7.99
CA LEU A 40 34.86 -10.36 7.30
C LEU A 40 33.61 -10.04 8.11
N SER A 41 33.01 -11.06 8.75
CA SER A 41 31.91 -10.86 9.70
C SER A 41 32.35 -10.01 10.90
N SER A 42 33.50 -10.29 11.53
CA SER A 42 33.99 -9.49 12.67
C SER A 42 34.31 -8.03 12.31
N GLN A 43 34.63 -7.77 11.03
CA GLN A 43 34.93 -6.44 10.51
C GLN A 43 33.70 -5.76 9.88
N LYS A 44 32.52 -6.40 9.92
CA LYS A 44 31.27 -5.94 9.32
C LYS A 44 31.39 -5.65 7.81
N LYS A 45 32.26 -6.38 7.13
CA LYS A 45 32.47 -6.32 5.67
C LYS A 45 31.54 -7.28 4.95
N TYR A 46 30.25 -6.99 5.04
CA TYR A 46 29.20 -7.94 4.64
C TYR A 46 29.06 -8.09 3.13
N HIS A 47 29.38 -7.06 2.35
CA HIS A 47 29.40 -7.14 0.89
C HIS A 47 30.51 -8.09 0.41
N GLU A 48 31.69 -8.02 1.00
CA GLU A 48 32.77 -8.96 0.70
C GLU A 48 32.46 -10.36 1.24
N LEU A 49 31.75 -10.45 2.37
CA LEU A 49 31.30 -11.73 2.91
C LEU A 49 30.35 -12.46 1.94
N PHE A 50 29.48 -11.73 1.26
CA PHE A 50 28.62 -12.27 0.20
C PHE A 50 29.44 -12.97 -0.89
N ASP A 51 30.49 -12.30 -1.40
CA ASP A 51 31.37 -12.86 -2.43
C ASP A 51 32.03 -14.16 -1.98
N VAL A 52 32.42 -14.23 -0.70
CA VAL A 52 33.03 -15.45 -0.12
C VAL A 52 32.04 -16.61 -0.07
N TYR A 53 30.76 -16.39 0.23
CA TYR A 53 29.74 -17.45 0.14
C TYR A 53 29.58 -17.97 -1.29
N LEU A 54 29.59 -17.09 -2.28
CA LEU A 54 29.53 -17.50 -3.69
C LEU A 54 30.79 -18.25 -4.11
N MET A 55 31.97 -17.80 -3.69
CA MET A 55 33.24 -18.49 -3.96
C MET A 55 33.26 -19.90 -3.35
N GLU A 56 32.88 -20.05 -2.08
CA GLU A 56 32.85 -21.37 -1.43
C GLU A 56 31.88 -22.32 -2.14
N THR A 57 30.70 -21.84 -2.51
CA THR A 57 29.72 -22.63 -3.28
C THR A 57 30.32 -23.13 -4.60
N ARG A 58 30.98 -22.24 -5.35
CA ARG A 58 31.64 -22.61 -6.61
C ARG A 58 32.68 -23.71 -6.38
N HIS A 59 33.48 -23.59 -5.32
CA HIS A 59 34.45 -24.63 -4.95
C HIS A 59 33.77 -25.98 -4.66
N GLN A 60 32.68 -25.99 -3.89
CA GLN A 60 31.93 -27.22 -3.57
C GLN A 60 31.31 -27.87 -4.81
N LEU A 61 30.94 -27.07 -5.82
CA LEU A 61 30.42 -27.54 -7.10
C LEU A 61 31.53 -27.88 -8.12
N ASN A 62 32.80 -27.85 -7.72
CA ASN A 62 33.97 -28.05 -8.59
C ASN A 62 34.04 -27.06 -9.77
N LEU A 63 33.58 -25.84 -9.55
CA LEU A 63 33.60 -24.76 -10.53
C LEU A 63 34.79 -23.82 -10.32
N PRO A 64 35.24 -23.11 -11.37
CA PRO A 64 36.25 -22.07 -11.22
C PRO A 64 35.81 -20.99 -10.22
N LEU A 65 36.68 -20.68 -9.25
CA LEU A 65 36.41 -19.61 -8.26
C LEU A 65 36.33 -18.23 -8.91
N ILE A 66 37.13 -18.03 -9.97
CA ILE A 66 37.13 -16.85 -10.83
C ILE A 66 36.43 -17.27 -12.12
N MET A 67 35.18 -16.83 -12.27
CA MET A 67 34.36 -17.19 -13.43
C MET A 67 34.78 -16.37 -14.65
N THR A 68 35.08 -17.06 -15.74
CA THR A 68 35.37 -16.46 -17.06
C THR A 68 34.38 -16.87 -18.14
N GLN A 69 33.46 -17.79 -17.83
CA GLN A 69 32.44 -18.35 -18.74
C GLN A 69 31.03 -18.01 -18.23
N SER A 70 30.04 -17.95 -19.12
CA SER A 70 28.65 -17.67 -18.74
C SER A 70 28.03 -18.87 -18.04
N LEU A 71 27.14 -18.62 -17.06
CA LEU A 71 26.34 -19.65 -16.41
C LEU A 71 25.38 -20.34 -17.40
N ASP A 72 25.01 -19.67 -18.49
CA ASP A 72 24.10 -20.20 -19.51
C ASP A 72 24.67 -21.39 -20.31
N GLU A 73 26.00 -21.58 -20.26
CA GLU A 73 26.70 -22.68 -20.95
C GLU A 73 26.81 -23.94 -20.08
N MET A 74 26.26 -23.91 -18.86
CA MET A 74 26.37 -24.97 -17.86
C MET A 74 25.13 -25.86 -17.79
N ASP A 75 25.27 -27.02 -17.15
CA ASP A 75 24.16 -27.93 -16.86
C ASP A 75 23.11 -27.24 -15.96
N GLU A 76 21.83 -27.33 -16.33
CA GLU A 76 20.69 -26.79 -15.58
C GLU A 76 20.70 -27.19 -14.10
N ALA A 77 21.13 -28.42 -13.78
CA ALA A 77 21.21 -28.89 -12.39
C ALA A 77 22.29 -28.16 -11.57
N ILE A 78 23.36 -27.68 -12.23
CA ILE A 78 24.40 -26.88 -11.59
C ILE A 78 23.94 -25.43 -11.46
N VAL A 79 23.29 -24.89 -12.50
CA VAL A 79 22.72 -23.53 -12.50
C VAL A 79 21.76 -23.38 -11.31
N GLY A 80 20.81 -24.30 -11.14
CA GLY A 80 19.85 -24.25 -10.03
C GLY A 80 20.51 -24.26 -8.65
N LYS A 81 21.60 -25.01 -8.46
CA LYS A 81 22.35 -25.01 -7.18
C LYS A 81 23.09 -23.70 -6.92
N VAL A 82 23.65 -23.08 -7.96
CA VAL A 82 24.31 -21.78 -7.86
C VAL A 82 23.29 -20.69 -7.53
N GLU A 83 22.12 -20.72 -8.16
CA GLU A 83 21.01 -19.79 -7.88
C GLU A 83 20.51 -19.94 -6.43
N GLU A 84 20.29 -21.17 -5.97
CA GLU A 84 19.88 -21.42 -4.58
C GLU A 84 20.90 -20.88 -3.57
N ALA A 85 22.19 -21.15 -3.80
CA ALA A 85 23.26 -20.65 -2.96
C ALA A 85 23.42 -19.13 -3.01
N TYR A 86 23.16 -18.50 -4.16
CA TYR A 86 23.12 -17.04 -4.29
C TYR A 86 22.01 -16.45 -3.41
N LEU A 87 20.80 -17.01 -3.48
CA LEU A 87 19.68 -16.56 -2.66
C LEU A 87 19.95 -16.78 -1.17
N GLU A 88 20.62 -17.87 -0.80
CA GLU A 88 20.99 -18.11 0.61
C GLU A 88 22.06 -17.13 1.10
N ALA A 89 23.08 -16.84 0.30
CA ALA A 89 24.08 -15.82 0.61
C ALA A 89 23.42 -14.44 0.79
N CYS A 90 22.44 -14.10 -0.07
CA CYS A 90 21.62 -12.90 0.07
C CYS A 90 20.87 -12.85 1.41
N ARG A 91 20.26 -13.96 1.85
CA ARG A 91 19.56 -14.00 3.15
C ARG A 91 20.51 -13.78 4.31
N VAL A 92 21.64 -14.49 4.33
CA VAL A 92 22.62 -14.39 5.43
C VAL A 92 23.18 -12.98 5.56
N VAL A 93 23.61 -12.39 4.44
CA VAL A 93 24.19 -11.04 4.44
C VAL A 93 23.13 -9.98 4.73
N GLY A 94 21.93 -10.12 4.18
CA GLY A 94 20.80 -9.26 4.48
C GLY A 94 20.44 -9.25 5.97
N ASP A 95 20.43 -10.42 6.61
CA ASP A 95 20.14 -10.55 8.05
C ASP A 95 21.21 -9.86 8.91
N LEU A 96 22.49 -10.01 8.58
CA LEU A 96 23.59 -9.34 9.27
C LEU A 96 23.50 -7.82 9.12
N LEU A 97 23.09 -7.33 7.95
CA LEU A 97 22.89 -5.90 7.72
C LEU A 97 21.70 -5.34 8.50
N LEU A 98 20.59 -6.08 8.60
CA LEU A 98 19.47 -5.69 9.47
C LEU A 98 19.85 -5.62 10.94
N GLN A 99 20.68 -6.55 11.43
CA GLN A 99 21.18 -6.53 12.82
C GLN A 99 22.03 -5.30 13.14
N GLU A 100 22.59 -4.66 12.10
CA GLU A 100 23.39 -3.43 12.20
C GLU A 100 22.57 -2.18 11.83
N ASN A 101 21.25 -2.30 11.77
CA ASN A 101 20.29 -1.26 11.37
C ASN A 101 20.49 -0.68 9.97
N LYS A 102 21.25 -1.34 9.10
CA LYS A 102 21.52 -0.87 7.73
C LYS A 102 20.42 -1.31 6.77
N LEU A 103 19.21 -0.80 6.96
CA LEU A 103 18.00 -1.25 6.25
C LEU A 103 18.17 -1.19 4.71
N ARG A 104 18.68 -0.08 4.18
CA ARG A 104 18.84 0.10 2.74
C ARG A 104 19.82 -0.90 2.12
N GLU A 105 20.96 -1.11 2.76
CA GLU A 105 21.94 -2.11 2.34
C GLU A 105 21.35 -3.52 2.46
N ALA A 106 20.63 -3.82 3.55
CA ALA A 106 19.97 -5.10 3.73
C ALA A 106 18.95 -5.39 2.62
N TRP A 107 18.15 -4.39 2.25
CA TRP A 107 17.11 -4.53 1.22
C TRP A 107 17.70 -4.91 -0.15
N MET A 108 18.90 -4.43 -0.49
CA MET A 108 19.61 -4.81 -1.72
C MET A 108 19.76 -6.34 -1.84
N TYR A 109 19.99 -7.03 -0.72
CA TYR A 109 20.16 -8.48 -0.68
C TYR A 109 18.84 -9.23 -0.42
N LEU A 110 17.98 -8.71 0.45
CA LEU A 110 16.75 -9.38 0.85
C LEU A 110 15.65 -9.32 -0.23
N ARG A 111 15.68 -8.32 -1.11
CA ARG A 111 14.73 -8.19 -2.23
C ARG A 111 14.84 -9.37 -3.21
N PRO A 112 16.03 -9.72 -3.78
CA PRO A 112 16.18 -10.92 -4.59
C PRO A 112 15.77 -12.22 -3.87
N ALA A 113 16.02 -12.30 -2.57
CA ALA A 113 15.67 -13.48 -1.76
C ALA A 113 14.17 -13.61 -1.42
N ALA A 114 13.32 -12.70 -1.94
CA ALA A 114 11.89 -12.61 -1.66
C ALA A 114 11.56 -12.54 -0.15
N ALA A 115 12.47 -11.99 0.66
CA ALA A 115 12.36 -11.95 2.12
C ALA A 115 11.58 -10.73 2.63
N LYS A 116 10.50 -10.36 1.93
CA LYS A 116 9.71 -9.15 2.21
C LYS A 116 9.11 -9.13 3.62
N GLN A 117 8.55 -10.26 4.06
CA GLN A 117 7.95 -10.37 5.40
C GLN A 117 8.96 -10.10 6.51
N LYS A 118 10.20 -10.59 6.36
CA LYS A 118 11.25 -10.37 7.36
C LYS A 118 11.56 -8.88 7.54
N VAL A 119 11.59 -8.13 6.44
CA VAL A 119 11.84 -6.70 6.48
C VAL A 119 10.64 -5.96 7.08
N ALA A 120 9.41 -6.38 6.78
CA ALA A 120 8.21 -5.85 7.44
C ALA A 120 8.27 -6.06 8.97
N ASP A 121 8.60 -7.27 9.43
CA ASP A 121 8.74 -7.57 10.86
C ASP A 121 9.81 -6.68 11.52
N TYR A 122 10.92 -6.42 10.82
CA TYR A 122 11.96 -5.50 11.27
C TYR A 122 11.46 -4.06 11.39
N LEU A 123 10.74 -3.55 10.38
CA LEU A 123 10.17 -2.19 10.37
C LEU A 123 9.16 -1.96 11.52
N GLN A 124 8.45 -3.02 11.94
CA GLN A 124 7.49 -2.96 13.05
C GLN A 124 8.15 -2.98 14.43
N GLN A 125 9.36 -3.55 14.55
CA GLN A 125 10.02 -3.76 15.84
C GLN A 125 11.08 -2.71 16.16
N ASN A 126 11.43 -1.88 15.17
CA ASN A 126 12.52 -0.92 15.26
C ASN A 126 12.03 0.47 14.80
N GLU A 127 12.80 1.49 15.16
CA GLU A 127 12.58 2.87 14.76
C GLU A 127 13.75 3.35 13.89
N PRO A 128 13.50 4.12 12.82
CA PRO A 128 14.56 4.79 12.08
C PRO A 128 15.19 5.89 12.93
N ASP A 129 16.45 6.22 12.67
CA ASP A 129 17.01 7.50 13.06
C ASP A 129 16.64 8.58 12.03
N GLU A 130 17.02 9.84 12.30
CA GLU A 130 16.72 10.96 11.39
C GLU A 130 17.41 10.82 10.03
N GLU A 131 18.55 10.13 9.95
CA GLU A 131 19.32 9.96 8.71
C GLU A 131 18.70 8.87 7.81
N ASP A 132 18.15 7.81 8.40
CA ASP A 132 17.58 6.66 7.69
C ASP A 132 16.07 6.77 7.42
N LEU A 133 15.36 7.73 8.03
CA LEU A 133 13.90 7.87 7.96
C LEU A 133 13.35 7.82 6.52
N GLU A 134 13.96 8.56 5.59
CA GLU A 134 13.51 8.59 4.20
C GLU A 134 13.66 7.23 3.51
N ASP A 135 14.78 6.54 3.75
CA ASP A 135 15.05 5.22 3.19
C ASP A 135 14.06 4.18 3.74
N TRP A 136 13.68 4.30 5.02
CA TRP A 136 12.64 3.47 5.63
C TRP A 136 11.27 3.68 5.00
N ILE A 137 10.81 4.94 4.88
CA ILE A 137 9.53 5.27 4.24
C ILE A 137 9.51 4.77 2.79
N GLN A 138 10.60 4.97 2.05
CA GLN A 138 10.73 4.53 0.67
C GLN A 138 10.58 3.01 0.54
N ILE A 139 11.28 2.23 1.37
CA ILE A 139 11.20 0.77 1.34
C ILE A 139 9.83 0.28 1.80
N ALA A 140 9.29 0.88 2.86
CA ALA A 140 7.97 0.55 3.39
C ALA A 140 6.86 0.75 2.34
N VAL A 141 6.84 1.90 1.67
CA VAL A 141 5.75 2.32 0.77
C VAL A 141 6.01 1.94 -0.70
N ARG A 142 7.11 2.41 -1.31
CA ARG A 142 7.35 2.23 -2.75
C ARG A 142 7.62 0.77 -3.11
N GLU A 143 8.43 0.10 -2.32
CA GLU A 143 8.69 -1.35 -2.49
C GLU A 143 7.55 -2.19 -1.86
N GLY A 144 6.62 -1.52 -1.17
CA GLY A 144 5.40 -2.06 -0.61
C GLY A 144 5.63 -3.03 0.54
N VAL A 145 6.79 -2.97 1.23
CA VAL A 145 7.20 -3.89 2.30
C VAL A 145 6.21 -3.88 3.46
N ASP A 146 5.97 -2.71 4.03
CA ASP A 146 4.97 -2.46 5.06
C ASP A 146 4.42 -1.04 4.90
N PRO A 147 3.47 -0.83 3.96
CA PRO A 147 2.99 0.51 3.64
C PRO A 147 2.32 1.21 4.82
N GLU A 148 1.60 0.48 5.68
CA GLU A 148 0.93 1.06 6.84
C GLU A 148 1.96 1.63 7.82
N ARG A 149 3.03 0.88 8.12
CA ARG A 149 4.14 1.39 8.94
C ARG A 149 4.84 2.59 8.30
N GLY A 150 5.06 2.56 6.98
CA GLY A 150 5.64 3.68 6.24
C GLY A 150 4.81 4.96 6.32
N PHE A 151 3.48 4.85 6.21
CA PHE A 151 2.57 5.99 6.39
C PHE A 151 2.49 6.46 7.84
N ALA A 152 2.59 5.56 8.82
CA ALA A 152 2.66 5.95 10.23
C ALA A 152 3.90 6.81 10.51
N LEU A 153 5.08 6.39 10.03
CA LEU A 153 6.33 7.16 10.13
C LEU A 153 6.23 8.51 9.40
N ALA A 154 5.66 8.51 8.20
CA ALA A 154 5.49 9.75 7.43
C ALA A 154 4.55 10.74 8.14
N LEU A 155 3.46 10.27 8.77
CA LEU A 155 2.56 11.14 9.53
C LEU A 155 3.25 11.73 10.75
N GLU A 156 4.04 10.92 11.45
CA GLU A 156 4.77 11.34 12.65
C GLU A 156 5.87 12.37 12.35
N HIS A 157 6.63 12.19 11.26
CA HIS A 157 7.84 12.98 11.02
C HIS A 157 7.75 13.97 9.84
N LEU A 158 6.95 13.68 8.82
CA LEU A 158 6.84 14.50 7.61
C LEU A 158 5.54 15.32 7.54
N GLY A 159 4.54 14.96 8.36
CA GLY A 159 3.26 15.66 8.48
C GLY A 159 2.23 15.35 7.38
N THR A 160 1.02 15.88 7.57
CA THR A 160 -0.18 15.55 6.79
C THR A 160 -0.04 15.84 5.29
N CYS A 161 0.57 16.98 4.91
CA CYS A 161 0.72 17.38 3.51
C CYS A 161 1.53 16.37 2.69
N ASN A 162 2.65 15.92 3.25
CA ASN A 162 3.51 14.92 2.62
C ASN A 162 2.78 13.58 2.50
N CYS A 163 2.03 13.17 3.52
CA CYS A 163 1.27 11.92 3.50
C CYS A 163 0.14 11.94 2.47
N VAL A 164 -0.61 13.04 2.37
CA VAL A 164 -1.67 13.19 1.36
C VAL A 164 -1.08 13.13 -0.06
N THR A 165 0.04 13.81 -0.29
CA THR A 165 0.74 13.81 -1.59
C THR A 165 1.30 12.42 -1.93
N MET A 166 1.89 11.74 -0.95
CA MET A 166 2.42 10.38 -1.10
C MET A 166 1.31 9.38 -1.38
N PHE A 167 0.15 9.51 -0.71
CA PHE A 167 -1.01 8.66 -1.00
C PHE A 167 -1.46 8.79 -2.45
N ASP A 168 -1.62 10.04 -2.90
CA ASP A 168 -2.12 10.35 -4.24
C ASP A 168 -1.17 9.90 -5.36
N SER A 169 0.13 9.79 -5.10
CA SER A 169 1.14 9.49 -6.13
C SER A 169 1.76 8.10 -6.06
N GLU A 170 1.86 7.50 -4.86
CA GLU A 170 2.67 6.30 -4.62
C GLU A 170 1.88 5.08 -4.15
N THR A 171 0.54 5.10 -4.12
CA THR A 171 -0.22 3.96 -3.59
C THR A 171 -0.91 3.12 -4.65
N TYR A 172 -0.96 3.55 -5.92
CA TYR A 172 -1.70 2.84 -6.97
C TYR A 172 -1.23 1.40 -7.23
N HIS A 173 0.04 1.08 -6.98
CA HIS A 173 0.57 -0.27 -7.10
C HIS A 173 0.24 -1.17 -5.91
N LEU A 174 -0.25 -0.61 -4.80
CA LEU A 174 -0.57 -1.35 -3.60
C LEU A 174 -1.91 -2.10 -3.73
N PRO A 175 -2.03 -3.28 -3.11
CA PRO A 175 -3.29 -3.98 -2.92
C PRO A 175 -4.41 -3.07 -2.40
N ALA A 176 -5.65 -3.34 -2.82
CA ALA A 176 -6.81 -2.53 -2.43
C ALA A 176 -7.03 -2.45 -0.92
N GLU A 177 -6.78 -3.54 -0.19
CA GLU A 177 -6.89 -3.60 1.27
C GLU A 177 -5.90 -2.67 1.96
N GLN A 178 -4.65 -2.62 1.49
CA GLN A 178 -3.63 -1.71 2.03
C GLN A 178 -3.97 -0.25 1.73
N ARG A 179 -4.43 0.06 0.51
CA ARG A 179 -4.89 1.42 0.17
C ARG A 179 -6.05 1.86 1.06
N GLU A 180 -7.00 0.96 1.33
CA GLU A 180 -8.11 1.21 2.25
C GLU A 180 -7.62 1.47 3.69
N ALA A 181 -6.70 0.65 4.19
CA ALA A 181 -6.13 0.81 5.54
C ALA A 181 -5.43 2.18 5.70
N ILE A 182 -4.61 2.56 4.73
CA ILE A 182 -3.92 3.85 4.74
C ILE A 182 -4.91 5.02 4.60
N ALA A 183 -5.92 4.93 3.72
CA ALA A 183 -6.95 5.97 3.60
C ALA A 183 -7.69 6.17 4.94
N ALA A 184 -7.97 5.09 5.67
CA ALA A 184 -8.56 5.15 7.00
C ALA A 184 -7.60 5.78 8.04
N MET A 185 -6.29 5.51 7.97
CA MET A 185 -5.28 6.16 8.82
C MET A 185 -5.25 7.68 8.59
N LEU A 186 -5.24 8.12 7.33
CA LEU A 186 -5.27 9.54 6.98
C LEU A 186 -6.56 10.22 7.45
N ALA A 187 -7.71 9.54 7.31
CA ALA A 187 -8.99 10.04 7.80
C ALA A 187 -8.99 10.24 9.32
N ARG A 188 -8.50 9.25 10.08
CA ARG A 188 -8.37 9.36 11.55
C ARG A 188 -7.45 10.51 11.96
N HIS A 189 -6.27 10.60 11.34
CA HIS A 189 -5.31 11.65 11.65
C HIS A 189 -5.89 13.04 11.40
N LEU A 190 -6.48 13.26 10.23
CA LEU A 190 -7.06 14.55 9.87
C LEU A 190 -8.27 14.91 10.76
N HIS A 191 -9.08 13.91 11.14
CA HIS A 191 -10.21 14.12 12.04
C HIS A 191 -9.78 14.51 13.44
N GLU A 192 -8.73 13.91 13.99
CA GLU A 192 -8.17 14.32 15.29
C GLU A 192 -7.55 15.73 15.23
N GLU A 193 -6.84 16.09 14.16
CA GLU A 193 -6.34 17.46 13.95
C GLU A 193 -7.50 18.48 13.95
N LEU A 194 -8.54 18.19 13.16
CA LEU A 194 -9.71 19.07 13.04
C LEU A 194 -10.54 19.11 14.33
N LYS A 195 -10.70 17.96 15.01
CA LYS A 195 -11.39 17.87 16.30
C LYS A 195 -10.68 18.77 17.32
N SER A 196 -9.35 18.70 17.38
CA SER A 196 -8.54 19.50 18.29
C SER A 196 -8.74 21.01 18.07
N THR A 197 -8.65 21.47 16.81
CA THR A 197 -8.81 22.90 16.49
C THR A 197 -10.24 23.38 16.69
N LEU A 198 -11.25 22.62 16.23
CA LEU A 198 -12.66 22.94 16.43
C LEU A 198 -13.04 22.99 17.91
N PHE A 199 -12.64 21.98 18.68
CA PHE A 199 -13.06 21.89 20.08
C PHE A 199 -12.39 22.97 20.92
N ALA A 200 -11.14 23.33 20.61
CA ALA A 200 -10.47 24.47 21.24
C ALA A 200 -11.19 25.79 20.96
N GLU A 201 -11.65 26.01 19.72
CA GLU A 201 -12.39 27.20 19.34
C GLU A 201 -13.77 27.27 20.01
N ILE A 202 -14.52 26.15 20.01
CA ILE A 202 -15.81 26.05 20.69
C ILE A 202 -15.67 26.29 22.18
N ALA A 203 -14.67 25.67 22.83
CA ALA A 203 -14.42 25.87 24.25
C ALA A 203 -14.05 27.33 24.58
N ARG A 204 -13.37 28.02 23.68
CA ARG A 204 -13.03 29.44 23.83
C ARG A 204 -14.27 30.34 23.78
N GLU A 205 -15.17 30.08 22.84
CA GLU A 205 -16.38 30.90 22.64
C GLU A 205 -17.48 30.58 23.67
N GLU A 206 -17.70 29.30 23.97
CA GLU A 206 -18.78 28.83 24.86
C GLU A 206 -18.36 28.72 26.33
N GLY A 207 -17.06 28.76 26.62
CA GLY A 207 -16.51 28.66 27.97
C GLY A 207 -16.55 27.27 28.59
N SER A 208 -16.91 26.24 27.81
CA SER A 208 -16.91 24.83 28.22
C SER A 208 -16.54 23.93 27.05
N GLU A 209 -15.94 22.76 27.33
CA GLU A 209 -15.67 21.77 26.29
C GLU A 209 -16.97 21.31 25.61
N PRO A 210 -16.98 21.20 24.27
CA PRO A 210 -18.14 20.71 23.55
C PRO A 210 -18.45 19.25 23.91
N PRO A 211 -19.73 18.85 23.91
CA PRO A 211 -20.12 17.46 24.13
C PRO A 211 -19.64 16.57 22.98
N GLU A 212 -19.30 15.31 23.29
CA GLU A 212 -19.05 14.30 22.27
C GLU A 212 -20.37 13.88 21.62
N GLN A 213 -20.60 14.34 20.39
CA GLN A 213 -21.80 14.05 19.60
C GLN A 213 -21.45 14.08 18.10
N PRO A 214 -22.31 13.50 17.22
CA PRO A 214 -22.10 13.55 15.78
C PRO A 214 -21.92 14.98 15.28
N TRP A 215 -20.98 15.22 14.38
CA TRP A 215 -20.63 16.60 13.98
C TRP A 215 -21.78 17.34 13.32
N LYS A 216 -22.69 16.62 12.66
CA LYS A 216 -23.93 17.17 12.13
C LYS A 216 -24.71 17.96 13.19
N VAL A 217 -24.85 17.39 14.39
CA VAL A 217 -25.54 18.04 15.52
C VAL A 217 -24.65 19.09 16.18
N LEU A 218 -23.35 18.81 16.31
CA LEU A 218 -22.39 19.75 16.90
C LEU A 218 -22.33 21.07 16.12
N LEU A 219 -22.32 21.01 14.80
CA LEU A 219 -22.10 22.19 13.98
C LEU A 219 -23.41 22.96 13.70
N GLU A 220 -24.59 22.32 13.80
CA GLU A 220 -25.91 22.90 13.51
C GLU A 220 -26.18 24.26 14.17
N GLU A 221 -25.75 24.46 15.41
CA GLU A 221 -26.00 25.70 16.16
C GLU A 221 -24.78 26.65 16.17
N ARG A 222 -23.73 26.33 15.40
CA ARG A 222 -22.41 26.97 15.47
C ARG A 222 -21.97 27.55 14.13
N ASP A 223 -22.87 28.19 13.40
CA ASP A 223 -22.59 28.85 12.11
C ASP A 223 -21.45 29.88 12.21
N TRP A 224 -21.23 30.45 13.40
CA TRP A 224 -20.15 31.37 13.69
C TRP A 224 -18.75 30.77 13.46
N LEU A 225 -18.59 29.44 13.52
CA LEU A 225 -17.33 28.75 13.20
C LEU A 225 -16.89 28.93 11.75
N PHE A 226 -17.80 29.33 10.86
CA PHE A 226 -17.62 29.43 9.41
C PHE A 226 -17.81 30.86 8.88
N MET A 227 -18.06 31.83 9.78
CA MET A 227 -18.20 33.24 9.41
C MET A 227 -16.89 33.79 8.83
N ASP A 228 -17.02 34.79 7.94
CA ASP A 228 -15.87 35.44 7.28
C ASP A 228 -14.91 34.46 6.60
N ASP A 229 -15.46 33.40 6.01
CA ASP A 229 -14.70 32.33 5.34
C ASP A 229 -13.72 31.59 6.28
N ALA A 230 -14.01 31.55 7.59
CA ALA A 230 -13.19 30.83 8.56
C ALA A 230 -13.15 29.32 8.28
N TYR A 231 -11.97 28.74 8.49
CA TYR A 231 -11.73 27.30 8.45
C TYR A 231 -10.71 26.89 9.51
N HIS A 232 -10.79 25.64 9.97
CA HIS A 232 -10.07 25.12 11.13
C HIS A 232 -9.08 24.00 10.78
N ILE A 233 -8.93 23.73 9.48
CA ILE A 233 -7.96 22.78 8.93
C ILE A 233 -7.59 23.16 7.49
N ASP A 234 -6.48 22.64 6.99
CA ASP A 234 -6.12 22.80 5.59
C ASP A 234 -7.18 22.20 4.66
N ILE A 235 -7.78 23.07 3.83
CA ILE A 235 -8.87 22.71 2.92
C ILE A 235 -8.43 21.71 1.84
N SER A 236 -7.17 21.77 1.41
CA SER A 236 -6.64 20.86 0.40
C SER A 236 -6.49 19.45 0.98
N HIS A 237 -6.00 19.35 2.22
CA HIS A 237 -5.93 18.06 2.93
C HIS A 237 -7.33 17.47 3.13
N LEU A 238 -8.29 18.27 3.58
CA LEU A 238 -9.67 17.84 3.78
C LEU A 238 -10.29 17.29 2.49
N GLY A 239 -10.19 18.04 1.40
CA GLY A 239 -10.74 17.60 0.12
C GLY A 239 -10.12 16.30 -0.39
N MET A 240 -8.81 16.12 -0.22
CA MET A 240 -8.11 14.89 -0.65
C MET A 240 -8.46 13.69 0.23
N VAL A 241 -8.48 13.84 1.55
CA VAL A 241 -8.82 12.75 2.48
C VAL A 241 -10.27 12.29 2.28
N VAL A 242 -11.21 13.22 2.05
CA VAL A 242 -12.59 12.86 1.70
C VAL A 242 -12.65 12.05 0.39
N LYS A 243 -11.85 12.40 -0.62
CA LYS A 243 -11.75 11.61 -1.86
C LYS A 243 -11.15 10.23 -1.63
N PHE A 244 -10.09 10.11 -0.84
CA PHE A 244 -9.49 8.81 -0.49
C PHE A 244 -10.47 7.92 0.27
N GLY A 245 -11.38 8.54 1.04
CA GLY A 245 -12.47 7.88 1.74
C GLY A 245 -13.37 7.00 0.85
N ARG A 246 -13.41 7.22 -0.47
CA ARG A 246 -14.10 6.34 -1.42
C ARG A 246 -13.65 4.88 -1.29
N LEU A 247 -12.40 4.63 -0.91
CA LEU A 247 -11.84 3.28 -0.77
C LEU A 247 -12.28 2.57 0.52
N VAL A 248 -12.71 3.32 1.53
CA VAL A 248 -13.05 2.81 2.86
C VAL A 248 -14.40 2.11 2.88
N LYS A 249 -14.46 0.96 3.55
CA LYS A 249 -15.66 0.13 3.73
C LYS A 249 -15.96 -0.15 5.20
N ALA A 250 -14.94 -0.10 6.06
CA ALA A 250 -15.11 -0.31 7.50
C ALA A 250 -15.98 0.77 8.15
N LYS A 251 -16.82 0.38 9.11
CA LYS A 251 -17.81 1.29 9.74
C LYS A 251 -17.16 2.45 10.50
N GLU A 252 -16.14 2.19 11.31
CA GLU A 252 -15.51 3.22 12.15
C GLU A 252 -14.91 4.37 11.31
N PRO A 253 -14.06 4.12 10.30
CA PRO A 253 -13.53 5.22 9.51
C PRO A 253 -14.59 5.86 8.58
N LEU A 254 -15.66 5.15 8.21
CA LEU A 254 -16.79 5.76 7.49
C LEU A 254 -17.53 6.82 8.32
N LEU A 255 -17.69 6.61 9.63
CA LEU A 255 -18.27 7.63 10.53
C LEU A 255 -17.38 8.87 10.59
N ILE A 256 -16.06 8.67 10.67
CA ILE A 256 -15.09 9.76 10.62
C ILE A 256 -15.17 10.54 9.30
N LEU A 257 -15.22 9.83 8.17
CA LEU A 257 -15.36 10.45 6.86
C LEU A 257 -16.69 11.20 6.70
N GLN A 258 -17.77 10.72 7.33
CA GLN A 258 -19.05 11.42 7.39
C GLN A 258 -18.92 12.74 8.16
N ASP A 259 -18.25 12.75 9.32
CA ASP A 259 -17.96 13.95 10.09
C ASP A 259 -17.12 14.96 9.27
N LEU A 260 -16.04 14.51 8.63
CA LEU A 260 -15.18 15.34 7.77
C LEU A 260 -15.96 15.96 6.60
N ALA A 261 -16.81 15.17 5.95
CA ALA A 261 -17.66 15.66 4.87
C ALA A 261 -18.74 16.63 5.37
N GLU A 262 -19.33 16.41 6.54
CA GLU A 262 -20.28 17.33 7.17
C GLU A 262 -19.64 18.68 7.51
N TYR A 263 -18.41 18.67 8.03
CA TYR A 263 -17.64 19.90 8.22
C TYR A 263 -17.39 20.62 6.88
N GLY A 264 -16.97 19.87 5.85
CA GLY A 264 -16.73 20.42 4.51
C GLY A 264 -17.95 21.07 3.87
N ARG A 265 -19.16 20.51 4.06
CA ARG A 265 -20.44 21.06 3.58
C ARG A 265 -20.76 22.45 4.14
N ARG A 266 -20.18 22.82 5.28
CA ARG A 266 -20.44 24.09 5.99
C ARG A 266 -19.42 25.17 5.68
N LEU A 267 -18.31 24.82 5.05
CA LEU A 267 -17.33 25.78 4.58
C LEU A 267 -17.96 26.75 3.57
N SER A 268 -17.36 27.92 3.42
CA SER A 268 -17.72 28.85 2.35
C SER A 268 -17.67 28.18 0.97
N SER A 269 -18.58 28.58 0.06
CA SER A 269 -18.69 27.98 -1.28
C SER A 269 -17.40 28.06 -2.10
N GLN A 270 -16.50 28.99 -1.78
CA GLN A 270 -15.18 29.08 -2.43
C GLN A 270 -14.22 27.92 -2.08
N TYR A 271 -14.47 27.22 -0.98
CA TYR A 271 -13.70 26.07 -0.50
C TYR A 271 -14.39 24.72 -0.80
N GLN A 272 -15.62 24.77 -1.33
CA GLN A 272 -16.36 23.61 -1.81
C GLN A 272 -16.05 23.38 -3.29
N TYR A 273 -14.79 23.08 -3.59
CA TYR A 273 -14.35 22.88 -4.97
C TYR A 273 -15.11 21.71 -5.62
N GLY A 274 -15.41 21.87 -6.91
CA GLY A 274 -15.96 20.77 -7.70
C GLY A 274 -15.00 19.58 -7.77
N SER A 275 -15.54 18.37 -7.75
CA SER A 275 -14.78 17.15 -7.99
C SER A 275 -15.28 16.44 -9.25
N GLU A 276 -14.57 15.39 -9.67
CA GLU A 276 -15.00 14.55 -10.79
C GLU A 276 -16.34 13.86 -10.50
N ALA A 277 -17.14 13.70 -11.54
CA ALA A 277 -18.41 12.98 -11.49
C ALA A 277 -18.19 11.53 -10.99
N PRO A 278 -19.09 10.96 -10.16
CA PRO A 278 -20.41 11.46 -9.76
C PRO A 278 -20.37 12.28 -8.46
N PHE A 279 -19.19 12.81 -8.10
CA PHE A 279 -18.96 13.57 -6.88
C PHE A 279 -18.70 15.04 -7.21
N ASP A 280 -19.60 15.65 -7.99
CA ASP A 280 -19.44 17.03 -8.43
C ASP A 280 -19.47 18.00 -7.25
N ASP A 281 -20.37 17.77 -6.29
CA ASP A 281 -20.33 18.42 -4.98
C ASP A 281 -19.47 17.56 -4.05
N LEU A 282 -18.20 17.98 -3.88
CA LEU A 282 -17.18 17.22 -3.18
C LEU A 282 -17.66 16.74 -1.80
N TYR A 283 -18.31 17.58 -1.00
CA TYR A 283 -18.68 17.16 0.35
C TYR A 283 -20.09 16.57 0.40
N ALA A 284 -21.05 17.11 -0.36
CA ALA A 284 -22.41 16.56 -0.37
C ALA A 284 -22.44 15.13 -0.91
N ASP A 285 -21.83 14.89 -2.06
CA ASP A 285 -21.93 13.61 -2.77
C ASP A 285 -21.11 12.52 -2.09
N HIS A 286 -19.94 12.84 -1.51
CA HIS A 286 -19.16 11.87 -0.75
C HIS A 286 -19.89 11.45 0.53
N ALA A 287 -20.50 12.39 1.26
CA ALA A 287 -21.27 11.98 2.44
C ALA A 287 -22.52 11.17 2.07
N ARG A 288 -23.18 11.39 0.92
CA ARG A 288 -24.22 10.46 0.42
C ARG A 288 -23.67 9.04 0.24
N PHE A 289 -22.45 8.92 -0.28
CA PHE A 289 -21.78 7.64 -0.48
C PHE A 289 -21.42 6.95 0.85
N PHE A 290 -20.98 7.71 1.86
CA PHE A 290 -20.66 7.19 3.18
C PHE A 290 -21.94 6.82 3.97
N GLU A 291 -22.93 7.71 4.00
CA GLU A 291 -24.24 7.51 4.64
C GLU A 291 -24.91 6.21 4.16
N ALA A 292 -24.94 5.99 2.84
CA ALA A 292 -25.51 4.77 2.28
C ALA A 292 -24.84 3.51 2.83
N GLN A 293 -23.50 3.47 2.90
CA GLN A 293 -22.74 2.35 3.46
C GLN A 293 -22.96 2.17 4.97
N LEU A 294 -23.25 3.25 5.69
CA LEU A 294 -23.60 3.24 7.11
C LEU A 294 -25.06 2.78 7.37
N GLY A 295 -25.86 2.59 6.32
CA GLY A 295 -27.26 2.20 6.42
C GLY A 295 -28.23 3.38 6.50
N GLU A 296 -27.76 4.60 6.22
CA GLU A 296 -28.53 5.84 6.28
C GLU A 296 -28.99 6.28 4.89
N ASN A 297 -30.28 6.60 4.74
CA ASN A 297 -30.89 7.07 3.49
C ASN A 297 -30.55 6.19 2.27
N VAL A 298 -30.42 4.87 2.48
CA VAL A 298 -29.82 3.93 1.52
C VAL A 298 -30.46 4.01 0.13
N GLU A 299 -31.79 3.95 0.03
CA GLU A 299 -32.47 3.97 -1.27
C GLU A 299 -32.37 5.33 -1.96
N GLU A 300 -32.41 6.44 -1.22
CA GLU A 300 -32.28 7.79 -1.79
C GLU A 300 -30.88 7.98 -2.37
N ASN A 301 -29.85 7.65 -1.58
CA ASN A 301 -28.47 7.77 -1.99
C ASN A 301 -28.13 6.81 -3.13
N LEU A 302 -28.66 5.58 -3.13
CA LEU A 302 -28.54 4.67 -4.26
C LEU A 302 -29.21 5.22 -5.53
N ALA A 303 -30.40 5.82 -5.42
CA ALA A 303 -31.10 6.41 -6.56
C ALA A 303 -30.31 7.58 -7.16
N PHE A 304 -29.65 8.38 -6.32
CA PHE A 304 -28.73 9.42 -6.78
C PHE A 304 -27.61 8.83 -7.65
N PHE A 305 -26.82 7.87 -7.14
CA PHE A 305 -25.73 7.28 -7.92
C PHE A 305 -26.21 6.51 -9.15
N ALA A 306 -27.36 5.84 -9.08
CA ALA A 306 -27.98 5.19 -10.23
C ALA A 306 -28.33 6.19 -11.35
N LYS A 307 -28.88 7.36 -10.97
CA LYS A 307 -29.18 8.44 -11.90
C LYS A 307 -27.91 8.99 -12.54
N GLN A 308 -26.87 9.27 -11.74
CA GLN A 308 -25.57 9.74 -12.26
C GLN A 308 -24.98 8.73 -13.26
N ALA A 309 -25.01 7.44 -12.95
CA ALA A 309 -24.52 6.38 -13.85
C ALA A 309 -25.37 6.22 -15.13
N ALA A 310 -26.64 6.65 -15.13
CA ALA A 310 -27.57 6.53 -16.24
C ALA A 310 -27.59 7.73 -17.19
N GLU A 311 -27.43 8.95 -16.66
CA GLU A 311 -27.59 10.18 -17.43
C GLU A 311 -26.27 10.74 -17.97
N ARG A 312 -25.13 10.34 -17.39
CA ARG A 312 -23.80 10.81 -17.82
C ARG A 312 -23.19 9.93 -18.89
N GLU A 313 -22.25 10.49 -19.63
CA GLU A 313 -21.54 9.83 -20.72
C GLU A 313 -20.13 9.40 -20.28
N PRO A 314 -19.92 8.14 -19.84
CA PRO A 314 -18.66 7.72 -19.21
C PRO A 314 -17.44 7.79 -20.15
N HIS A 315 -17.68 7.77 -21.47
CA HIS A 315 -16.63 7.92 -22.47
C HIS A 315 -16.02 9.32 -22.51
N GLN A 316 -16.75 10.34 -22.03
CA GLN A 316 -16.28 11.73 -21.96
C GLN A 316 -15.87 12.12 -20.55
N GLU A 317 -16.65 11.69 -19.55
CA GLU A 317 -16.49 12.12 -18.15
C GLU A 317 -15.67 11.14 -17.30
N GLY A 318 -15.36 9.96 -17.83
CA GLY A 318 -14.67 8.89 -17.10
C GLY A 318 -15.63 7.84 -16.51
N TRP A 319 -15.07 6.70 -16.16
CA TRP A 319 -15.85 5.53 -15.71
C TRP A 319 -16.24 5.55 -14.24
N LEU A 320 -15.72 6.52 -13.46
CA LEU A 320 -16.01 6.63 -12.04
C LEU A 320 -17.52 6.77 -11.75
N VAL A 321 -18.28 7.43 -12.63
CA VAL A 321 -19.74 7.56 -12.53
C VAL A 321 -20.45 6.20 -12.46
N VAL A 322 -19.95 5.22 -13.21
CA VAL A 322 -20.47 3.86 -13.22
C VAL A 322 -19.85 3.04 -12.09
N GLU A 323 -18.55 3.19 -11.85
CA GLU A 323 -17.83 2.45 -10.82
C GLU A 323 -18.36 2.75 -9.41
N ALA A 324 -18.62 4.02 -9.08
CA ALA A 324 -19.13 4.39 -7.76
C ALA A 324 -20.49 3.74 -7.48
N TYR A 325 -21.38 3.67 -8.48
CA TYR A 325 -22.68 3.01 -8.33
C TYR A 325 -22.54 1.50 -8.12
N ILE A 326 -21.72 0.82 -8.93
CA ILE A 326 -21.45 -0.62 -8.80
C ILE A 326 -20.79 -0.93 -7.45
N ALA A 327 -19.80 -0.13 -7.06
CA ALA A 327 -19.11 -0.28 -5.78
C ALA A 327 -20.11 -0.16 -4.62
N LEU A 328 -21.00 0.84 -4.65
CA LEU A 328 -22.00 1.02 -3.61
C LEU A 328 -22.99 -0.14 -3.55
N LEU A 329 -23.49 -0.63 -4.70
CA LEU A 329 -24.33 -1.82 -4.75
C LEU A 329 -23.65 -3.05 -4.13
N CYS A 330 -22.38 -3.27 -4.46
CA CYS A 330 -21.61 -4.39 -3.93
C CYS A 330 -21.43 -4.27 -2.40
N ARG A 331 -21.11 -3.07 -1.89
CA ARG A 331 -20.91 -2.84 -0.44
C ARG A 331 -22.19 -3.00 0.36
N LEU A 332 -23.35 -2.79 -0.28
CA LEU A 332 -24.67 -3.02 0.30
C LEU A 332 -25.18 -4.47 0.14
N GLY A 333 -24.35 -5.38 -0.37
CA GLY A 333 -24.72 -6.78 -0.59
C GLY A 333 -25.65 -7.01 -1.79
N ARG A 334 -25.87 -6.02 -2.65
CA ARG A 334 -26.72 -6.12 -3.86
C ARG A 334 -25.92 -6.66 -5.05
N TYR A 335 -25.28 -7.82 -4.85
CA TYR A 335 -24.29 -8.37 -5.79
C TYR A 335 -24.86 -8.67 -7.17
N GLU A 336 -26.08 -9.19 -7.26
CA GLU A 336 -26.71 -9.49 -8.55
C GLU A 336 -26.92 -8.23 -9.38
N LYS A 337 -27.42 -7.16 -8.75
CA LYS A 337 -27.62 -5.88 -9.43
C LYS A 337 -26.29 -5.25 -9.81
N ALA A 338 -25.28 -5.31 -8.94
CA ALA A 338 -23.93 -4.84 -9.25
C ALA A 338 -23.35 -5.57 -10.48
N PHE A 339 -23.53 -6.89 -10.57
CA PHE A 339 -23.09 -7.68 -11.71
C PHE A 339 -23.78 -7.26 -13.02
N GLU A 340 -25.11 -7.07 -13.00
CA GLU A 340 -25.87 -6.62 -14.16
C GLU A 340 -25.40 -5.25 -14.65
N GLU A 341 -25.27 -4.28 -13.74
CA GLU A 341 -24.81 -2.93 -14.09
C GLU A 341 -23.37 -2.93 -14.63
N HIS A 342 -22.48 -3.75 -14.06
CA HIS A 342 -21.13 -3.92 -14.60
C HIS A 342 -21.16 -4.53 -16.01
N ARG A 343 -21.94 -5.60 -16.23
CA ARG A 343 -22.04 -6.27 -17.53
C ARG A 343 -22.54 -5.31 -18.61
N ASP A 344 -23.59 -4.55 -18.30
CA ASP A 344 -24.34 -3.77 -19.27
C ASP A 344 -23.68 -2.43 -19.57
N ARG A 345 -23.01 -1.82 -18.58
CA ARG A 345 -22.44 -0.48 -18.73
C ARG A 345 -20.95 -0.47 -19.02
N ILE A 346 -20.17 -1.42 -18.48
CA ILE A 346 -18.71 -1.39 -18.61
C ILE A 346 -18.24 -2.27 -19.79
N PRO A 347 -17.71 -1.66 -20.86
CA PRO A 347 -17.17 -2.38 -22.00
C PRO A 347 -15.94 -3.20 -21.64
N SER A 348 -15.67 -4.22 -22.45
CA SER A 348 -14.44 -5.00 -22.32
C SER A 348 -13.21 -4.15 -22.63
N GLY A 349 -12.13 -4.33 -21.85
CA GLY A 349 -10.84 -3.68 -22.10
C GLY A 349 -10.70 -2.24 -21.59
N VAL A 350 -11.74 -1.69 -20.96
CA VAL A 350 -11.66 -0.39 -20.29
C VAL A 350 -10.80 -0.52 -19.02
N ARG A 351 -9.88 0.43 -18.82
CA ARG A 351 -9.19 0.60 -17.54
C ARG A 351 -10.07 1.39 -16.59
N LEU A 352 -10.38 0.77 -15.47
CA LEU A 352 -11.15 1.35 -14.37
C LEU A 352 -10.21 1.90 -13.30
N SER A 353 -10.73 2.78 -12.44
CA SER A 353 -10.01 3.32 -11.27
C SER A 353 -9.75 2.25 -10.20
N GLY A 354 -10.49 1.13 -10.24
CA GLY A 354 -10.40 0.05 -9.28
C GLY A 354 -11.25 0.28 -8.03
N LEU A 355 -12.20 1.22 -8.10
CA LEU A 355 -13.19 1.44 -7.04
C LEU A 355 -14.26 0.35 -7.05
N ALA A 356 -14.71 -0.04 -8.25
CA ALA A 356 -15.65 -1.14 -8.43
C ALA A 356 -14.94 -2.49 -8.50
N PRO A 357 -15.52 -3.56 -7.93
CA PRO A 357 -15.06 -4.91 -8.17
C PRO A 357 -15.19 -5.27 -9.65
N THR A 358 -14.31 -6.14 -10.12
CA THR A 358 -14.33 -6.70 -11.47
C THR A 358 -15.57 -7.58 -11.69
N LEU A 359 -15.94 -7.78 -12.95
CA LEU A 359 -17.03 -8.69 -13.31
C LEU A 359 -16.84 -10.11 -12.76
N MET A 360 -15.59 -10.59 -12.67
CA MET A 360 -15.27 -11.90 -12.11
C MET A 360 -15.50 -11.96 -10.59
N GLU A 361 -15.05 -10.94 -9.85
CA GLU A 361 -15.32 -10.83 -8.41
C GLU A 361 -16.81 -10.74 -8.13
N LEU A 362 -17.56 -9.95 -8.92
CA LEU A 362 -19.01 -9.85 -8.81
C LEU A 362 -19.71 -11.18 -9.12
N ALA A 363 -19.24 -11.95 -10.11
CA ALA A 363 -19.77 -13.28 -10.41
C ALA A 363 -19.56 -14.24 -9.23
N GLN A 364 -18.38 -14.17 -8.59
CA GLN A 364 -18.09 -14.97 -7.40
C GLN A 364 -18.98 -14.58 -6.22
N LEU A 365 -19.14 -13.29 -5.95
CA LEU A 365 -19.98 -12.79 -4.85
C LEU A 365 -21.48 -13.07 -5.07
N SER A 366 -21.95 -13.01 -6.31
CA SER A 366 -23.36 -13.26 -6.66
C SER A 366 -23.68 -14.72 -6.99
N GLY A 367 -22.67 -15.58 -7.18
CA GLY A 367 -22.85 -16.95 -7.67
C GLY A 367 -23.27 -17.05 -9.15
N ARG A 368 -23.26 -15.96 -9.91
CA ARG A 368 -23.77 -15.87 -11.31
C ARG A 368 -22.73 -16.30 -12.35
N TYR A 369 -22.12 -17.47 -12.13
CA TYR A 369 -21.12 -18.04 -13.04
C TYR A 369 -21.69 -18.40 -14.42
N ASP A 370 -22.98 -18.71 -14.49
CA ASP A 370 -23.72 -18.92 -15.73
C ASP A 370 -23.71 -17.66 -16.61
N GLN A 371 -23.99 -16.50 -16.03
CA GLN A 371 -24.00 -15.23 -16.75
C GLN A 371 -22.60 -14.76 -17.09
N LEU A 372 -21.63 -14.94 -16.20
CA LEU A 372 -20.22 -14.69 -16.51
C LEU A 372 -19.80 -15.46 -17.76
N ARG A 373 -20.19 -16.73 -17.87
CA ARG A 373 -19.89 -17.57 -19.03
C ARG A 373 -20.52 -17.04 -20.32
N GLU A 374 -21.77 -16.58 -20.30
CA GLU A 374 -22.37 -15.97 -21.50
C GLU A 374 -21.64 -14.68 -21.90
N VAL A 375 -21.29 -13.82 -20.94
CA VAL A 375 -20.51 -12.60 -21.21
C VAL A 375 -19.14 -12.93 -21.80
N CYS A 376 -18.44 -13.93 -21.26
CA CYS A 376 -17.14 -14.36 -21.79
C CYS A 376 -17.28 -14.97 -23.20
N LYS A 377 -18.36 -15.70 -23.51
CA LYS A 377 -18.61 -16.18 -24.88
C LYS A 377 -18.77 -15.01 -25.86
N ASP A 378 -19.59 -14.02 -25.51
CA ASP A 378 -19.84 -12.84 -26.34
C ASP A 378 -18.55 -12.04 -26.58
N ARG A 379 -17.71 -11.95 -25.54
CA ARG A 379 -16.40 -11.27 -25.58
C ARG A 379 -15.27 -12.12 -26.17
N ARG A 380 -15.53 -13.39 -26.52
CA ARG A 380 -14.53 -14.40 -26.95
C ARG A 380 -13.37 -14.57 -25.95
N ASP A 381 -13.65 -14.39 -24.67
CA ASP A 381 -12.72 -14.59 -23.57
C ASP A 381 -12.73 -16.06 -23.11
N LEU A 382 -11.88 -16.87 -23.74
CA LEU A 382 -11.75 -18.30 -23.43
C LEU A 382 -11.25 -18.55 -22.00
N VAL A 383 -10.39 -17.68 -21.47
CA VAL A 383 -9.79 -17.83 -20.14
C VAL A 383 -10.86 -17.55 -19.09
N GLY A 384 -11.56 -16.42 -19.19
CA GLY A 384 -12.67 -16.08 -18.29
C GLY A 384 -13.80 -17.10 -18.34
N PHE A 385 -14.15 -17.60 -19.53
CA PHE A 385 -15.16 -18.67 -19.68
C PHE A 385 -14.76 -19.95 -18.92
N THR A 386 -13.51 -20.37 -19.08
CA THR A 386 -12.99 -21.58 -18.43
C THR A 386 -12.91 -21.40 -16.91
N ALA A 387 -12.48 -20.23 -16.44
CA ALA A 387 -12.46 -19.89 -15.02
C ALA A 387 -13.87 -19.99 -14.41
N GLY A 388 -14.87 -19.38 -15.06
CA GLY A 388 -16.27 -19.46 -14.62
C GLY A 388 -16.80 -20.90 -14.55
N LEU A 389 -16.45 -21.75 -15.53
CA LEU A 389 -16.86 -23.15 -15.57
C LEU A 389 -16.26 -23.97 -14.41
N LEU A 390 -14.97 -23.79 -14.14
CA LEU A 390 -14.26 -24.55 -13.10
C LEU A 390 -14.65 -24.07 -11.70
N GLN A 391 -14.77 -22.76 -11.49
CA GLN A 391 -15.13 -22.19 -10.20
C GLN A 391 -16.55 -22.62 -9.78
N GLU A 392 -17.52 -22.60 -10.70
CA GLU A 392 -18.89 -23.08 -10.44
C GLU A 392 -18.90 -24.53 -9.92
N LYS A 393 -18.01 -25.38 -10.45
CA LYS A 393 -17.89 -26.78 -10.03
C LYS A 393 -17.25 -26.91 -8.65
N LEU A 394 -16.22 -26.11 -8.35
CA LEU A 394 -15.56 -26.11 -7.04
C LEU A 394 -16.55 -25.67 -5.94
N THR A 395 -17.26 -24.57 -6.15
CA THR A 395 -18.24 -24.04 -5.17
C THR A 395 -19.40 -25.02 -4.91
N LYS A 396 -19.85 -25.76 -5.93
CA LYS A 396 -20.88 -26.81 -5.75
C LYS A 396 -20.38 -28.02 -4.96
N ASN A 397 -19.09 -28.35 -5.06
CA ASN A 397 -18.50 -29.47 -4.32
C ASN A 397 -18.24 -29.14 -2.84
N GLU A 398 -18.05 -27.86 -2.49
CA GLU A 398 -17.87 -27.43 -1.09
C GLU A 398 -19.21 -27.30 -0.34
N ALA A 399 -20.32 -27.14 -1.07
CA ALA A 399 -21.66 -26.99 -0.51
C ALA A 399 -22.44 -28.31 -0.34
N GLY A 400 -21.89 -29.44 -0.78
CA GLY A 400 -22.48 -30.79 -0.67
C GLY A 400 -21.63 -31.71 0.17
#